data_AF-A0A846UAJ4-F1
#
_entry.id   AF-A0A846UAJ4-F1
#
_cell.length_a   1.000
_cell.length_b   1.000
_cell.length_c   1.000
_cell.angle_alpha   90.00
_cell.angle_beta   90.00
_cell.angle_gamma   90.00
#
_symmetry.space_group_name_H-M   'P 1'
#
loop_
_entity.id
_entity.type
_entity.pdbx_description
1 polymer ?
#
loop_
_entity_poly.entity_id
_entity_poly.type
_entity_poly.pdbx_seq_one_letter_code
_entity_poly.pdbx_strand_id
1 'polypeptide(L)'
;MHLKSEIACFCLLFIVWTVDAQAQAPNCPNLQAAVDSVAFPEEAIQLGIGEGNAVVAFTVRADGEVVDKQVKSATHPVFGDAALSVVSRLRCDRRSTSLQTQLPVNFKFGDPLSLALFEQTGCKGAAQQLLGFPREAIQLGLTRGETVIEFRVDADGRPTEVVILASTHEVFSKVARGFVERLNCKPTVNRMRIPFGFRLE
;
A
#
# COMPACT_ATOMS: atom_id res chain seq x y z
N MET A 1 4.90 -36.62 73.79
CA MET A 1 6.11 -37.32 73.30
C MET A 1 5.70 -38.23 72.15
N HIS A 2 5.99 -37.84 70.91
CA HIS A 2 6.37 -38.75 69.82
C HIS A 2 6.74 -37.91 68.58
N LEU A 3 8.00 -38.05 68.18
CA LEU A 3 8.67 -37.48 67.03
C LEU A 3 8.27 -38.23 65.74
N LYS A 4 8.01 -37.50 64.65
CA LYS A 4 8.21 -37.88 63.22
C LYS A 4 8.37 -36.56 62.44
N SER A 5 9.57 -36.09 62.09
CA SER A 5 10.52 -36.51 61.06
C SER A 5 9.99 -36.42 59.62
N GLU A 6 10.78 -35.71 58.81
CA GLU A 6 10.81 -35.56 57.35
C GLU A 6 9.91 -34.49 56.71
N ILE A 7 10.54 -33.54 55.98
CA ILE A 7 10.32 -33.31 54.52
C ILE A 7 11.11 -32.07 54.04
N ALA A 8 11.67 -32.23 52.83
CA ALA A 8 12.02 -31.21 51.82
C ALA A 8 13.32 -30.40 51.93
N CYS A 9 14.37 -31.01 51.36
CA CYS A 9 14.96 -30.58 50.07
C CYS A 9 14.93 -29.06 49.77
N PHE A 10 16.05 -28.42 50.06
CA PHE A 10 16.39 -27.05 49.66
C PHE A 10 16.63 -26.99 48.14
N CYS A 11 15.57 -26.89 47.34
CA CYS A 11 15.69 -26.47 45.94
C CYS A 11 15.87 -24.96 45.88
N LEU A 12 17.12 -24.51 45.76
CA LEU A 12 17.46 -23.13 45.40
C LEU A 12 16.88 -22.81 44.01
N LEU A 13 15.75 -22.09 44.03
CA LEU A 13 15.16 -21.44 42.88
C LEU A 13 16.10 -20.31 42.39
N PHE A 14 17.00 -20.64 41.47
CA PHE A 14 17.55 -19.63 40.56
C PHE A 14 16.45 -19.28 39.55
N ILE A 15 15.70 -18.22 39.87
CA ILE A 15 14.81 -17.56 38.92
C ILE A 15 15.72 -16.90 37.87
N VAL A 16 15.96 -17.61 36.76
CA VAL A 16 16.49 -17.00 35.54
C VAL A 16 15.38 -16.10 35.01
N TRP A 17 15.49 -14.80 35.26
CA TRP A 17 14.68 -13.81 34.57
C TRP A 17 15.15 -13.78 33.12
N THR A 18 14.42 -14.45 32.24
CA THR A 18 14.53 -14.24 30.81
C THR A 18 13.99 -12.83 30.54
N VAL A 19 14.91 -11.88 30.35
CA VAL A 19 14.56 -10.58 29.78
C VAL A 19 14.23 -10.83 28.31
N ASP A 20 12.95 -11.00 28.01
CA ASP A 20 12.46 -10.95 26.64
C ASP A 20 12.72 -9.54 26.12
N ALA A 21 13.81 -9.38 25.36
CA ALA A 21 14.08 -8.19 24.57
C ALA A 21 13.02 -8.12 23.46
N GLN A 22 11.83 -7.62 23.80
CA GLN A 22 10.84 -7.23 22.81
C GLN A 22 11.46 -6.08 22.02
N ALA A 23 11.96 -6.37 20.81
CA ALA A 23 12.42 -5.36 19.88
C ALA A 23 11.23 -4.43 19.59
N GLN A 24 11.13 -3.29 20.30
CA GLN A 24 10.12 -2.30 19.99
C GLN A 24 10.33 -1.85 18.54
N ALA A 25 9.35 -2.13 17.68
CA ALA A 25 9.29 -1.60 16.32
C ALA A 25 9.54 -0.07 16.34
N PRO A 26 10.16 0.50 15.29
CA PRO A 26 10.35 1.94 15.22
C PRO A 26 8.98 2.62 15.26
N ASN A 27 8.83 3.65 16.10
CA ASN A 27 7.63 4.47 16.09
C ASN A 27 7.78 5.51 14.98
N CYS A 28 7.10 5.29 13.86
CA CYS A 28 7.08 6.22 12.74
C CYS A 28 5.64 6.69 12.54
N PRO A 29 5.25 7.86 13.10
CA PRO A 29 3.86 8.31 13.11
C PRO A 29 3.22 8.42 11.71
N ASN A 30 4.03 8.65 10.68
CA ASN A 30 3.56 8.76 9.30
C ASN A 30 3.68 7.46 8.49
N LEU A 31 3.99 6.31 9.13
CA LEU A 31 4.19 5.03 8.42
C LEU A 31 2.99 4.67 7.55
N GLN A 32 1.80 4.69 8.14
CA GLN A 32 0.57 4.33 7.42
C GLN A 32 0.36 5.26 6.22
N ALA A 33 0.44 6.58 6.42
CA ALA A 33 0.31 7.56 5.34
C ALA A 33 1.41 7.41 4.27
N ALA A 34 2.64 7.04 4.63
CA ALA A 34 3.73 6.84 3.68
C ALA A 34 3.50 5.61 2.79
N VAL A 35 2.94 4.53 3.36
CA VAL A 35 2.52 3.31 2.65
C VAL A 35 1.32 3.61 1.75
N ASP A 36 0.30 4.28 2.29
CA ASP A 36 -0.95 4.58 1.58
C ASP A 36 -0.74 5.57 0.41
N SER A 37 0.25 6.46 0.53
CA SER A 37 0.59 7.42 -0.52
C SER A 37 1.48 6.84 -1.63
N VAL A 38 1.91 5.58 -1.55
CA VAL A 38 2.64 4.96 -2.64
C VAL A 38 1.68 4.56 -3.76
N ALA A 39 1.85 5.18 -4.91
CA ALA A 39 1.19 4.77 -6.13
C ALA A 39 1.75 3.42 -6.60
N PHE A 40 0.89 2.61 -7.21
CA PHE A 40 1.32 1.40 -7.87
C PHE A 40 2.26 1.75 -9.05
N PRO A 41 3.43 1.10 -9.20
CA PRO A 41 4.44 1.54 -10.17
C PRO A 41 3.98 1.44 -11.63
N GLU A 42 4.25 2.46 -12.44
CA GLU A 42 3.85 2.50 -13.86
C GLU A 42 4.53 1.42 -14.71
N GLU A 43 5.75 1.03 -14.37
CA GLU A 43 6.46 -0.01 -15.09
C GLU A 43 5.83 -1.38 -14.79
N ALA A 44 5.33 -1.62 -13.57
CA ALA A 44 4.59 -2.83 -13.24
C ALA A 44 3.28 -2.92 -14.05
N ILE A 45 2.63 -1.77 -14.24
CA ILE A 45 1.42 -1.58 -15.06
C ILE A 45 1.70 -1.94 -16.52
N GLN A 46 2.77 -1.39 -17.10
CA GLN A 46 3.17 -1.66 -18.49
C GLN A 46 3.59 -3.12 -18.72
N LEU A 47 4.16 -3.76 -17.70
CA LEU A 47 4.56 -5.17 -17.72
C LEU A 47 3.40 -6.13 -17.41
N GLY A 48 2.19 -5.62 -17.13
CA GLY A 48 1.03 -6.44 -16.81
C GLY A 48 1.11 -7.16 -15.45
N ILE A 49 1.92 -6.64 -14.53
CA ILE A 49 2.10 -7.18 -13.18
C ILE A 49 1.10 -6.49 -12.24
N GLY A 50 0.07 -7.22 -11.79
CA GLY A 50 -1.01 -6.66 -10.96
C GLY A 50 -0.76 -6.68 -9.45
N GLU A 51 0.26 -7.38 -8.99
CA GLU A 51 0.61 -7.46 -7.57
C GLU A 51 2.08 -7.75 -7.35
N GLY A 52 2.56 -7.43 -6.17
CA GLY A 52 3.92 -7.75 -5.75
C GLY A 52 4.18 -7.38 -4.31
N ASN A 53 5.35 -7.78 -3.83
CA ASN A 53 5.80 -7.40 -2.49
C ASN A 53 7.28 -7.06 -2.53
N ALA A 54 7.69 -6.19 -1.62
CA ALA A 54 9.09 -5.87 -1.39
C ALA A 54 9.35 -5.72 0.11
N VAL A 55 10.54 -6.09 0.54
CA VAL A 55 11.00 -5.92 1.91
C VAL A 55 12.21 -5.01 1.89
N VAL A 56 12.12 -3.89 2.59
CA VAL A 56 13.21 -2.93 2.73
C VAL A 56 13.72 -2.93 4.16
N ALA A 57 15.01 -3.20 4.33
CA ALA A 57 15.69 -2.99 5.60
C ALA A 57 16.20 -1.56 5.70
N PHE A 58 16.20 -0.99 6.90
CA PHE A 58 16.76 0.33 7.19
C PHE A 58 17.13 0.46 8.67
N THR A 59 17.91 1.48 8.98
CA THR A 59 18.26 1.88 10.35
C THR A 59 17.53 3.16 10.71
N VAL A 60 16.86 3.19 11.85
CA VAL A 60 16.39 4.43 12.50
C VAL A 60 17.44 4.85 13.50
N ARG A 61 18.07 6.00 13.32
CA ARG A 61 19.04 6.56 14.27
C ARG A 61 18.35 7.11 15.53
N ALA A 62 19.13 7.39 16.57
CA ALA A 62 18.61 7.94 17.84
C ALA A 62 17.89 9.29 17.67
N ASP A 63 18.26 10.06 16.66
CA ASP A 63 17.62 11.34 16.30
C ASP A 63 16.34 11.18 15.46
N GLY A 64 15.94 9.95 15.12
CA GLY A 64 14.76 9.64 14.31
C GLY A 64 15.03 9.59 12.80
N GLU A 65 16.26 9.82 12.35
CA GLU A 65 16.63 9.77 10.94
C GLU A 65 16.64 8.33 10.40
N VAL A 66 16.10 8.14 9.19
CA VAL A 66 16.06 6.84 8.50
C VAL A 66 17.19 6.72 7.47
N VAL A 67 18.11 5.79 7.70
CA VAL A 67 19.33 5.57 6.90
C VAL A 67 19.55 4.10 6.54
N ASP A 68 20.63 3.79 5.82
CA ASP A 68 21.07 2.43 5.43
C ASP A 68 19.96 1.60 4.75
N LYS A 69 19.18 2.26 3.89
CA LYS A 69 18.02 1.68 3.22
C LYS A 69 18.49 0.66 2.18
N GLN A 70 18.01 -0.57 2.28
CA GLN A 70 18.37 -1.65 1.36
C GLN A 70 17.18 -2.56 1.08
N VAL A 71 16.89 -2.81 -0.20
CA VAL A 71 15.93 -3.84 -0.61
C VAL A 71 16.52 -5.21 -0.26
N LYS A 72 15.84 -5.97 0.59
CA LYS A 72 16.23 -7.34 0.96
C LYS A 72 15.60 -8.38 0.06
N SER A 73 14.36 -8.13 -0.36
CA SER A 73 13.66 -8.97 -1.33
C SER A 73 12.62 -8.13 -2.07
N ALA A 74 12.33 -8.53 -3.30
CA ALA A 74 11.20 -8.01 -4.07
C ALA A 74 10.75 -9.07 -5.08
N THR A 75 9.45 -9.18 -5.33
CA THR A 75 8.92 -10.06 -6.39
C THR A 75 9.33 -9.59 -7.78
N HIS A 76 9.51 -8.28 -7.95
CA HIS A 76 10.04 -7.64 -9.15
C HIS A 76 10.83 -6.38 -8.75
N PRO A 77 11.94 -6.04 -9.43
CA PRO A 77 12.76 -4.88 -9.08
C PRO A 77 11.98 -3.57 -8.92
N VAL A 78 10.97 -3.35 -9.78
CA VAL A 78 10.08 -2.18 -9.74
C VAL A 78 9.41 -1.96 -8.37
N PHE A 79 9.05 -3.03 -7.65
CA PHE A 79 8.44 -2.94 -6.33
C PHE A 79 9.47 -2.63 -5.25
N GLY A 80 10.73 -3.04 -5.45
CA GLY A 80 11.85 -2.66 -4.59
C GLY A 80 12.09 -1.15 -4.60
N ASP A 81 12.13 -0.56 -5.80
CA ASP A 81 12.32 0.88 -5.98
C ASP A 81 11.16 1.69 -5.38
N ALA A 82 9.92 1.24 -5.61
CA ALA A 82 8.74 1.85 -5.02
C ALA A 82 8.72 1.75 -3.49
N ALA A 83 9.14 0.61 -2.92
CA ALA A 83 9.24 0.44 -1.47
C ALA A 83 10.35 1.30 -0.85
N LEU A 84 11.47 1.51 -1.54
CA LEU A 84 12.51 2.45 -1.11
C LEU A 84 11.98 3.88 -1.02
N SER A 85 11.08 4.26 -1.93
CA SER A 85 10.39 5.56 -1.90
C SER A 85 9.51 5.72 -0.65
N VAL A 86 8.78 4.67 -0.23
CA VAL A 86 8.04 4.66 1.05
C VAL A 86 8.98 4.98 2.20
N VAL A 87 10.03 4.17 2.36
CA VAL A 87 10.96 4.24 3.49
C VAL A 87 11.67 5.59 3.54
N SER A 88 11.92 6.20 2.37
CA SER A 88 12.56 7.51 2.29
C SER A 88 11.69 8.67 2.74
N ARG A 89 10.38 8.49 2.84
CA ARG A 89 9.43 9.50 3.34
C ARG A 89 9.09 9.32 4.82
N LEU A 90 9.57 8.25 5.45
CA LEU A 90 9.30 7.99 6.86
C LEU A 90 9.92 9.06 7.75
N ARG A 91 9.16 9.44 8.76
CA ARG A 91 9.57 10.31 9.86
C ARG A 91 9.32 9.54 11.13
N CYS A 92 10.39 9.23 11.83
CA CYS A 92 10.32 8.43 13.04
C CYS A 92 10.66 9.28 14.26
N ASP A 93 10.08 8.92 15.40
CA ASP A 93 10.36 9.62 16.64
C ASP A 93 11.80 9.35 17.09
N ARG A 94 12.34 10.30 17.87
CA ARG A 94 13.63 10.12 18.53
C ARG A 94 13.58 8.96 19.50
N ARG A 95 14.71 8.26 19.62
CA ARG A 95 14.88 7.09 20.50
C ARG A 95 16.23 7.12 21.19
N SER A 96 16.38 6.32 22.23
CA SER A 96 17.63 6.23 23.01
C SER A 96 18.77 5.54 22.24
N THR A 97 18.45 4.66 21.31
CA THR A 97 19.42 3.89 20.51
C THR A 97 18.97 3.78 19.07
N SER A 98 19.93 3.52 18.17
CA SER A 98 19.62 3.18 16.79
C SER A 98 18.99 1.78 16.69
N LEU A 99 18.02 1.62 15.81
CA LEU A 99 17.30 0.37 15.58
C LEU A 99 17.37 -0.01 14.10
N GLN A 100 17.87 -1.21 13.80
CA GLN A 100 17.71 -1.81 12.48
C GLN A 100 16.39 -2.57 12.41
N THR A 101 15.66 -2.37 11.32
CA THR A 101 14.35 -2.98 11.13
C THR A 101 14.07 -3.24 9.65
N GLN A 102 12.92 -3.84 9.37
CA GLN A 102 12.46 -4.16 8.02
C GLN A 102 11.00 -3.74 7.86
N LEU A 103 10.67 -3.17 6.71
CA LEU A 103 9.30 -2.87 6.30
C LEU A 103 8.91 -3.74 5.11
N PRO A 104 7.98 -4.70 5.29
CA PRO A 104 7.31 -5.32 4.16
C PRO A 104 6.29 -4.34 3.58
N VAL A 105 6.35 -4.16 2.26
CA VAL A 105 5.39 -3.37 1.48
C VAL A 105 4.73 -4.29 0.48
N ASN A 106 3.40 -4.38 0.55
CA ASN A 106 2.60 -5.14 -0.40
C ASN A 106 1.97 -4.17 -1.40
N PHE A 107 2.12 -4.49 -2.68
CA PHE A 107 1.57 -3.75 -3.78
C PHE A 107 0.47 -4.57 -4.39
N LYS A 108 -0.73 -3.99 -4.43
CA LYS A 108 -1.83 -4.58 -5.15
C LYS A 108 -2.49 -3.51 -6.00
N PHE A 109 -2.58 -3.79 -7.29
CA PHE A 109 -3.26 -2.93 -8.22
C PHE A 109 -4.75 -2.87 -7.83
N GLY A 110 -5.34 -1.67 -7.79
CA GLY A 110 -6.74 -1.49 -7.39
C GLY A 110 -7.07 -1.65 -5.90
N ASP A 111 -6.08 -1.67 -5.00
CA ASP A 111 -6.34 -1.68 -3.55
C ASP A 111 -7.01 -0.36 -3.10
N PRO A 112 -8.04 -0.36 -2.23
CA PRO A 112 -8.67 0.85 -1.68
C PRO A 112 -7.73 1.91 -1.08
N LEU A 113 -6.49 1.57 -0.73
CA LEU A 113 -5.47 2.57 -0.35
C LEU A 113 -5.09 3.48 -1.54
N SER A 114 -5.15 2.97 -2.77
CA SER A 114 -5.13 3.77 -4.00
C SER A 114 -6.46 4.50 -4.25
N LEU A 115 -7.56 4.02 -3.67
CA LEU A 115 -8.87 4.69 -3.69
C LEU A 115 -8.94 5.86 -2.68
N ALA A 116 -8.08 5.92 -1.65
CA ALA A 116 -8.01 7.06 -0.72
C ALA A 116 -7.49 8.35 -1.40
N LEU A 117 -6.78 8.23 -2.53
CA LEU A 117 -6.47 9.36 -3.41
C LEU A 117 -7.73 9.97 -4.07
N PHE A 118 -8.87 9.26 -4.05
CA PHE A 118 -10.11 9.72 -4.69
C PHE A 118 -10.86 10.73 -3.85
N GLU A 119 -10.74 10.68 -2.52
CA GLU A 119 -11.34 11.71 -1.66
C GLU A 119 -10.71 13.09 -1.87
N GLN A 120 -9.50 13.15 -2.46
CA GLN A 120 -8.86 14.40 -2.85
C GLN A 120 -9.20 14.88 -4.27
N THR A 121 -9.86 14.08 -5.11
CA THR A 121 -10.08 14.41 -6.54
C THR A 121 -11.05 15.56 -6.76
N GLY A 122 -11.83 15.96 -5.75
CA GLY A 122 -12.83 17.02 -5.91
C GLY A 122 -13.88 16.70 -6.99
N CYS A 123 -13.96 15.44 -7.44
CA CYS A 123 -14.87 14.95 -8.47
C CYS A 123 -16.17 14.46 -7.83
N LYS A 124 -17.28 15.14 -8.11
CA LYS A 124 -18.60 14.62 -7.74
C LYS A 124 -18.87 13.35 -8.56
N GLY A 125 -19.21 12.26 -7.88
CA GLY A 125 -19.50 10.96 -8.50
C GLY A 125 -18.29 10.03 -8.70
N ALA A 126 -17.07 10.44 -8.29
CA ALA A 126 -15.90 9.56 -8.31
C ALA A 126 -15.94 8.49 -7.20
N ALA A 127 -16.62 8.79 -6.10
CA ALA A 127 -16.95 7.81 -5.07
C ALA A 127 -18.29 7.14 -5.39
N GLN A 128 -18.28 5.81 -5.46
CA GLN A 128 -19.44 4.93 -5.16
C GLN A 128 -20.49 4.63 -6.23
N GLN A 129 -20.26 4.88 -7.52
CA GLN A 129 -20.94 4.01 -8.49
C GLN A 129 -20.03 2.79 -8.69
N LEU A 130 -20.34 1.66 -8.03
CA LEU A 130 -19.80 0.36 -8.46
C LEU A 130 -19.96 0.32 -9.98
N LEU A 131 -18.85 0.36 -10.71
CA LEU A 131 -18.91 0.10 -12.13
C LEU A 131 -19.43 -1.33 -12.25
N GLY A 132 -20.67 -1.46 -12.73
CA GLY A 132 -21.27 -2.77 -12.93
C GLY A 132 -20.35 -3.62 -13.80
N PHE A 133 -20.26 -4.91 -13.48
CA PHE A 133 -19.42 -5.81 -14.25
C PHE A 133 -19.92 -5.86 -15.71
N PRO A 134 -19.07 -5.60 -16.72
CA PRO A 134 -19.51 -5.47 -18.11
C PRO A 134 -20.08 -6.79 -18.62
N ARG A 135 -21.25 -6.76 -19.29
CA ARG A 135 -21.88 -7.99 -19.81
C ARG A 135 -21.00 -8.68 -20.85
N GLU A 136 -20.30 -7.89 -21.65
CA GLU A 136 -19.32 -8.36 -22.62
C GLU A 136 -18.18 -9.13 -21.94
N ALA A 137 -17.77 -8.72 -20.73
CA ALA A 137 -16.75 -9.44 -19.96
C ALA A 137 -17.28 -10.82 -19.49
N ILE A 138 -18.55 -10.92 -19.11
CA ILE A 138 -19.21 -12.18 -18.75
C ILE A 138 -19.23 -13.14 -19.96
N GLN A 139 -19.58 -12.64 -21.14
CA GLN A 139 -19.61 -13.43 -22.38
C GLN A 139 -18.22 -13.98 -22.77
N LEU A 140 -17.17 -13.26 -22.38
CA LEU A 140 -15.78 -13.68 -22.58
C LEU A 140 -15.24 -14.56 -21.45
N GLY A 141 -16.08 -14.92 -20.46
CA GLY A 141 -15.67 -15.75 -19.32
C GLY A 141 -14.77 -15.03 -18.30
N LEU A 142 -14.69 -13.69 -18.35
CA LEU A 142 -13.94 -12.90 -17.40
C LEU A 142 -14.77 -12.73 -16.12
N THR A 143 -14.15 -12.90 -14.95
CA THR A 143 -14.80 -12.73 -13.63
C THR A 143 -14.23 -11.55 -12.84
N ARG A 144 -13.11 -11.00 -13.31
CA ARG A 144 -12.42 -9.86 -12.72
C ARG A 144 -11.74 -9.04 -13.79
N GLY A 145 -11.52 -7.78 -13.48
CA GLY A 145 -10.85 -6.84 -14.36
C GLY A 145 -10.29 -5.66 -13.61
N GLU A 146 -9.24 -5.06 -14.14
CA GLU A 146 -8.65 -3.88 -13.55
C GLU A 146 -8.24 -2.90 -14.65
N THR A 147 -8.31 -1.60 -14.37
CA THR A 147 -7.93 -0.55 -15.31
C THR A 147 -7.42 0.67 -14.55
N VAL A 148 -6.33 1.27 -15.01
CA VAL A 148 -5.90 2.60 -14.54
C VAL A 148 -6.06 3.59 -15.67
N ILE A 149 -6.74 4.68 -15.36
CA ILE A 149 -6.93 5.80 -16.27
C ILE A 149 -6.28 7.06 -15.69
N GLU A 150 -5.59 7.79 -16.53
CA GLU A 150 -5.04 9.10 -16.25
C GLU A 150 -5.82 10.15 -17.05
N PHE A 151 -6.08 11.30 -16.46
CA PHE A 151 -6.69 12.43 -17.15
C PHE A 151 -6.34 13.75 -16.47
N ARG A 152 -6.57 14.86 -17.15
CA ARG A 152 -6.52 16.22 -16.61
C ARG A 152 -7.92 16.76 -16.46
N VAL A 153 -8.08 17.81 -15.68
CA VAL A 153 -9.34 18.54 -15.59
C VAL A 153 -9.15 19.95 -16.11
N ASP A 154 -10.02 20.35 -17.02
CA ASP A 154 -10.01 21.70 -17.58
C ASP A 154 -10.63 22.73 -16.62
N ALA A 155 -10.69 23.98 -17.08
CA ALA A 155 -11.26 25.08 -16.29
C ALA A 155 -12.77 24.90 -16.01
N ASP A 156 -13.48 24.10 -16.81
CA ASP A 156 -14.90 23.82 -16.67
C ASP A 156 -15.18 22.60 -15.77
N GLY A 157 -14.12 21.98 -15.23
CA GLY A 157 -14.25 20.81 -14.38
C GLY A 157 -14.40 19.49 -15.15
N ARG A 158 -14.15 19.48 -16.47
CA ARG A 158 -14.31 18.31 -17.33
C ARG A 158 -13.00 17.55 -17.54
N PRO A 159 -13.05 16.21 -17.58
CA PRO A 159 -11.90 15.40 -17.92
C PRO A 159 -11.43 15.61 -19.36
N THR A 160 -10.13 15.88 -19.51
CA THR A 160 -9.41 16.06 -20.77
C THR A 160 -8.15 15.20 -20.75
N GLU A 161 -7.52 14.99 -21.92
CA GLU A 161 -6.30 14.15 -22.04
C GLU A 161 -6.47 12.77 -21.39
N VAL A 162 -7.61 12.11 -21.65
CA VAL A 162 -7.97 10.82 -21.02
C VAL A 162 -7.18 9.66 -21.64
N VAL A 163 -6.24 9.10 -20.87
CA VAL A 163 -5.32 8.03 -21.26
C VAL A 163 -5.51 6.80 -20.39
N ILE A 164 -5.59 5.62 -21.00
CA ILE A 164 -5.56 4.35 -20.26
C ILE A 164 -4.10 3.96 -20.07
N LEU A 165 -3.62 3.91 -18.83
CA LEU A 165 -2.24 3.53 -18.54
C LEU A 165 -2.06 2.00 -18.53
N ALA A 166 -3.04 1.27 -17.99
CA ALA A 166 -3.21 -0.15 -18.27
C ALA A 166 -4.65 -0.60 -18.09
N SER A 167 -4.90 -1.78 -18.63
CA SER A 167 -6.11 -2.53 -18.42
C SER A 167 -5.81 -4.01 -18.57
N THR A 168 -6.42 -4.83 -17.72
CA THR A 168 -6.34 -6.29 -17.87
C THR A 168 -7.10 -6.77 -19.11
N HIS A 169 -8.05 -5.99 -19.62
CA HIS A 169 -8.80 -6.29 -20.83
C HIS A 169 -9.48 -5.04 -21.41
N GLU A 170 -9.52 -4.89 -22.74
CA GLU A 170 -10.09 -3.71 -23.42
C GLU A 170 -11.53 -3.37 -22.98
N VAL A 171 -12.34 -4.39 -22.67
CA VAL A 171 -13.72 -4.21 -22.17
C VAL A 171 -13.75 -3.33 -20.92
N PHE A 172 -12.81 -3.51 -20.00
CA PHE A 172 -12.72 -2.69 -18.79
C PHE A 172 -12.23 -1.27 -19.09
N SER A 173 -11.35 -1.10 -20.07
CA SER A 173 -10.91 0.22 -20.56
C SER A 173 -12.08 1.07 -21.04
N LYS A 174 -12.99 0.48 -21.80
CA LYS A 174 -14.19 1.18 -22.33
C LYS A 174 -15.08 1.67 -21.21
N VAL A 175 -15.34 0.82 -20.21
CA VAL A 175 -16.21 1.18 -19.08
C VAL A 175 -15.57 2.24 -18.19
N ALA A 176 -14.28 2.10 -17.88
CA ALA A 176 -13.50 3.09 -17.13
C ALA A 176 -13.49 4.46 -17.82
N ARG A 177 -13.22 4.49 -19.13
CA ARG A 177 -13.23 5.73 -19.93
C ARG A 177 -14.60 6.40 -19.91
N GLY A 178 -15.66 5.66 -20.21
CA GLY A 178 -17.01 6.20 -20.23
C GLY A 178 -17.47 6.72 -18.86
N PHE A 179 -16.94 6.18 -17.76
CA PHE A 179 -17.16 6.73 -16.43
C PHE A 179 -16.41 8.05 -16.24
N VAL A 180 -15.12 8.10 -16.56
CA VAL A 180 -14.32 9.33 -16.43
C VAL A 180 -14.91 10.46 -17.24
N GLU A 181 -15.31 10.22 -18.49
CA GLU A 181 -15.89 11.25 -19.36
C GLU A 181 -17.19 11.88 -18.81
N ARG A 182 -17.84 11.24 -17.82
CA ARG A 182 -19.04 11.75 -17.14
C ARG A 182 -18.74 12.43 -15.81
N LEU A 183 -17.49 12.42 -15.33
CA LEU A 183 -17.12 13.06 -14.08
C LEU A 183 -17.23 14.58 -14.22
N ASN A 184 -17.65 15.22 -13.13
CA ASN A 184 -17.60 16.67 -12.97
C ASN A 184 -16.77 16.99 -11.73
N CYS A 185 -15.62 17.61 -11.96
CA CYS A 185 -14.57 17.81 -10.97
C CYS A 185 -14.37 19.27 -10.65
N LYS A 186 -13.86 19.56 -9.46
CA LYS A 186 -13.30 20.88 -9.20
C LYS A 186 -12.09 21.08 -10.13
N PRO A 187 -11.98 22.23 -10.81
CA PRO A 187 -10.82 22.51 -11.66
C PRO A 187 -9.52 22.34 -10.89
N THR A 188 -8.60 21.57 -11.45
CA THR A 188 -7.28 21.31 -10.88
C THR A 188 -6.25 21.20 -12.00
N VAL A 189 -5.06 21.75 -11.76
CA VAL A 189 -3.97 21.75 -12.74
C VAL A 189 -3.22 20.40 -12.81
N ASN A 190 -3.47 19.51 -11.84
CA ASN A 190 -2.76 18.25 -11.70
C ASN A 190 -3.40 17.13 -12.53
N ARG A 191 -2.58 16.18 -12.99
CA ARG A 191 -3.07 14.92 -13.56
C ARG A 191 -3.68 14.08 -12.46
N MET A 192 -4.85 13.52 -12.75
CA MET A 192 -5.54 12.57 -11.89
C MET A 192 -5.36 11.17 -12.43
N ARG A 193 -5.13 10.21 -11.52
CA ARG A 193 -5.02 8.80 -11.82
C ARG A 193 -6.03 8.03 -11.00
N ILE A 194 -6.84 7.25 -11.69
CA ILE A 194 -7.96 6.52 -11.12
C ILE A 194 -7.81 5.03 -11.46
N PRO A 195 -7.49 4.18 -10.49
CA PRO A 195 -7.69 2.73 -10.61
C PRO A 195 -9.16 2.34 -10.48
N PHE A 196 -9.63 1.50 -11.40
CA PHE A 196 -10.91 0.81 -11.35
C PHE A 196 -10.69 -0.69 -11.21
N GLY A 197 -11.34 -1.28 -10.21
CA GLY A 197 -11.49 -2.72 -10.08
C GLY A 197 -12.90 -3.15 -10.49
N PHE A 198 -12.99 -4.23 -11.26
CA PHE A 198 -14.22 -4.87 -11.70
C PHE A 198 -14.27 -6.28 -11.14
N ARG A 199 -15.37 -6.66 -10.50
CA ARG A 199 -15.61 -8.02 -10.01
C ARG A 199 -17.04 -8.44 -10.32
N LEU A 200 -17.20 -9.68 -10.76
CA LEU A 200 -18.50 -10.32 -10.86
C LEU A 200 -18.82 -10.89 -9.47
N GLU A 201 -19.83 -10.33 -8.80
CA GLU A 201 -20.37 -10.85 -7.53
C GLU A 201 -21.24 -12.09 -7.74
#